data_AF-A0AAU9UY56-F1
#
_entry.id   AF-A0AAU9UY56-F1
#
_cell.length_a   1.000
_cell.length_b   1.000
_cell.length_c   1.000
_cell.angle_alpha   90.00
_cell.angle_beta   90.00
_cell.angle_gamma   90.00
#
_symmetry.space_group_name_H-M   'P 1'
#
loop_
_entity.id
_entity.type
_entity.pdbx_description
1 polymer ?
#
loop_
_entity_poly.entity_id
_entity_poly.type
_entity_poly.pdbx_seq_one_letter_code
_entity_poly.pdbx_strand_id
1 'polypeptide(L)'
;MLLCRKHHINKLIFRTEHMKLLHANPLFLLANIRQTYWPFGGRPLARYIVNKCVTFFRHKAKNVQPIMGQLPAQITSLEYPFYNCYVDYAGPVQILNRKGRGCRLIKAYLCIIVCSAVKAVHLELVTELSEEAYLAALRRFIARRSKPHSITSDNGCNFVGASNELTSFLSSSNLHSELADEGIKFSFTPPYSPL
;
A
#
# COMPACT_ATOMS: atom_id res chain seq x y z
N MET A 1 -40.23 -36.01 -14.14
CA MET A 1 -39.10 -36.52 -14.95
C MET A 1 -37.85 -36.67 -14.08
N LEU A 2 -37.26 -37.87 -14.03
CA LEU A 2 -36.04 -38.16 -13.25
C LEU A 2 -34.81 -37.69 -14.02
N LEU A 3 -33.95 -36.89 -13.39
CA LEU A 3 -32.76 -36.32 -14.03
C LEU A 3 -31.47 -36.83 -13.35
N CYS A 4 -30.65 -37.56 -14.09
CA CYS A 4 -29.38 -38.12 -13.57
C CYS A 4 -28.25 -37.09 -13.58
N ARG A 5 -27.61 -36.84 -12.43
CA ARG A 5 -26.57 -35.82 -12.21
C ARG A 5 -25.51 -35.66 -13.32
N LYS A 6 -25.06 -36.76 -13.93
CA LYS A 6 -23.92 -36.77 -14.87
C LYS A 6 -24.27 -36.21 -16.26
N HIS A 7 -25.55 -36.17 -16.61
CA HIS A 7 -25.96 -35.79 -17.96
C HIS A 7 -25.74 -34.30 -18.26
N HIS A 8 -25.26 -33.98 -19.46
CA HIS A 8 -24.93 -32.61 -19.86
C HIS A 8 -26.16 -31.67 -19.81
N ILE A 9 -27.32 -32.17 -20.23
CA ILE A 9 -28.60 -31.43 -20.17
C ILE A 9 -28.90 -30.89 -18.77
N ASN A 10 -28.58 -31.64 -17.72
CA ASN A 10 -28.84 -31.20 -16.35
C ASN A 10 -27.94 -30.05 -15.92
N LYS A 11 -26.70 -30.01 -16.42
CA LYS A 11 -25.82 -28.85 -16.22
C LYS A 11 -26.38 -27.61 -16.91
N LEU A 12 -26.92 -27.77 -18.12
CA LEU A 12 -27.54 -26.67 -18.86
C LEU A 12 -28.80 -26.15 -18.15
N ILE A 13 -29.72 -27.03 -17.73
CA ILE A 13 -30.94 -26.65 -16.99
C ILE A 13 -30.58 -25.87 -15.72
N PHE A 14 -29.66 -26.40 -14.90
CA PHE A 14 -29.24 -25.73 -13.68
C PHE A 14 -28.55 -24.38 -13.96
N ARG A 15 -27.78 -24.27 -15.05
CA ARG A 15 -27.13 -23.02 -15.44
C ARG A 15 -28.15 -21.99 -15.91
N THR A 16 -29.10 -22.37 -16.75
CA THR A 16 -30.15 -21.49 -17.25
C THR A 16 -31.01 -20.97 -16.11
N GLU A 17 -31.43 -21.85 -15.19
CA GLU A 17 -32.22 -21.40 -14.03
C GLU A 17 -31.39 -20.57 -13.05
N HIS A 18 -30.09 -20.84 -12.89
CA HIS A 18 -29.22 -19.97 -12.09
C HIS A 18 -29.14 -18.54 -12.67
N MET A 19 -29.11 -18.39 -14.00
CA MET A 19 -29.13 -17.08 -14.65
C MET A 19 -30.50 -16.41 -14.55
N LYS A 20 -31.60 -17.14 -14.77
CA LYS A 20 -32.97 -16.62 -14.64
C LYS A 20 -33.30 -16.14 -13.23
N LEU A 21 -32.83 -16.85 -12.21
CA LEU A 21 -32.98 -16.48 -10.81
C LEU A 21 -31.94 -15.47 -10.33
N LEU A 22 -31.32 -14.71 -11.24
CA LEU A 22 -30.38 -13.64 -10.95
C LEU A 22 -29.23 -14.08 -10.02
N HIS A 23 -28.57 -15.18 -10.37
CA HIS A 23 -27.43 -15.73 -9.63
C HIS A 23 -27.77 -16.24 -8.22
N ALA A 24 -28.93 -16.86 -8.05
CA ALA A 24 -29.35 -17.37 -6.75
C ALA A 24 -28.39 -18.38 -6.09
N ASN A 25 -28.46 -18.45 -4.75
CA ASN A 25 -27.74 -19.40 -3.91
C ASN A 25 -28.06 -20.86 -4.28
N PRO A 26 -27.09 -21.80 -4.16
CA PRO A 26 -27.29 -23.23 -4.42
C PRO A 26 -28.56 -23.86 -3.81
N LEU A 27 -28.97 -23.43 -2.61
CA LEU A 27 -30.17 -23.96 -1.95
C LEU A 27 -31.45 -23.49 -2.65
N PHE A 28 -31.53 -22.21 -2.99
CA PHE A 28 -32.68 -21.63 -3.68
C PHE A 28 -32.80 -22.16 -5.11
N LEU A 29 -31.67 -22.26 -5.82
CA LEU A 29 -31.61 -22.86 -7.16
C LEU A 29 -32.16 -24.29 -7.14
N LEU A 30 -31.75 -25.11 -6.16
CA LEU A 30 -32.24 -26.47 -6.03
C LEU A 30 -33.74 -26.53 -5.69
N ALA A 31 -34.22 -25.62 -4.82
CA ALA A 31 -35.63 -25.55 -4.46
C ALA A 31 -36.50 -25.23 -5.69
N ASN A 32 -36.09 -24.27 -6.52
CA ASN A 32 -36.80 -23.91 -7.74
C ASN A 32 -36.84 -25.06 -8.75
N ILE A 33 -35.70 -25.74 -8.97
CA ILE A 33 -35.62 -26.87 -9.89
C ILE A 33 -36.48 -28.04 -9.43
N ARG A 34 -36.63 -28.24 -8.10
CA ARG A 34 -37.47 -29.30 -7.53
C ARG A 34 -38.97 -29.13 -7.76
N GLN A 35 -39.42 -27.94 -8.13
CA GLN A 35 -40.82 -27.71 -8.48
C GLN A 35 -41.20 -28.34 -9.82
N THR A 36 -40.23 -28.49 -10.73
CA THR A 36 -40.44 -28.96 -12.11
C THR A 36 -39.75 -30.30 -12.40
N TYR A 37 -38.61 -30.57 -11.76
CA TYR A 37 -37.79 -31.76 -11.99
C TYR A 37 -37.37 -32.43 -10.70
N TRP A 38 -37.13 -33.74 -10.74
CA TRP A 38 -36.57 -34.47 -9.58
C TRP A 38 -35.13 -34.93 -9.85
N PRO A 39 -34.12 -34.07 -9.59
CA PRO A 39 -32.73 -34.38 -9.89
C PRO A 39 -32.11 -35.29 -8.81
N PHE A 40 -31.62 -36.46 -9.24
CA PHE A 40 -30.83 -37.33 -8.36
C PHE A 40 -29.45 -36.71 -8.15
N GLY A 41 -29.09 -36.43 -6.90
CA GLY A 41 -27.83 -35.72 -6.59
C GLY A 41 -27.82 -34.24 -7.01
N GLY A 42 -28.97 -33.54 -6.99
CA GLY A 42 -29.07 -32.12 -7.37
C GLY A 42 -28.29 -31.13 -6.48
N ARG A 43 -28.14 -31.41 -5.17
CA ARG A 43 -27.37 -30.56 -4.23
C ARG A 43 -25.93 -30.28 -4.69
N PRO A 44 -25.09 -31.31 -4.94
CA PRO A 44 -23.73 -31.07 -5.41
C PRO A 44 -23.67 -30.48 -6.81
N LEU A 45 -24.67 -30.72 -7.68
CA LEU A 45 -24.76 -30.09 -9.00
C LEU A 45 -25.04 -28.58 -8.88
N ALA A 46 -25.97 -28.18 -8.02
CA ALA A 46 -26.26 -26.77 -7.75
C ALA A 46 -25.02 -26.04 -7.21
N ARG A 47 -24.33 -26.61 -6.22
CA ARG A 47 -23.07 -26.04 -5.70
C ARG A 47 -22.01 -25.89 -6.78
N TYR A 48 -21.85 -26.90 -7.64
CA TYR A 48 -20.89 -26.86 -8.73
C TYR A 48 -21.19 -25.73 -9.73
N ILE A 49 -22.45 -25.56 -10.14
CA ILE A 49 -22.84 -24.52 -11.09
C ILE A 49 -22.66 -23.12 -10.51
N VAL A 50 -23.11 -22.89 -9.28
CA VAL A 50 -23.00 -21.59 -8.62
C VAL A 50 -21.54 -21.23 -8.35
N ASN A 51 -20.71 -22.17 -7.87
CA ASN A 51 -19.30 -21.90 -7.61
C ASN A 51 -18.49 -21.63 -8.89
N LYS A 52 -18.94 -22.13 -10.06
CA LYS A 52 -18.34 -21.81 -11.36
C LYS A 52 -18.84 -20.48 -11.94
N CYS A 53 -19.85 -19.85 -11.33
CA CYS A 53 -20.37 -18.57 -11.80
C CYS A 53 -19.47 -17.42 -11.34
N VAL A 54 -18.82 -16.75 -12.29
CA VAL A 54 -17.96 -15.58 -12.01
C VAL A 54 -18.75 -14.43 -11.40
N THR A 55 -19.96 -14.16 -11.90
CA THR A 55 -20.82 -13.09 -11.38
C THR A 55 -21.16 -13.32 -9.90
N PHE A 56 -21.61 -14.52 -9.55
CA PHE A 56 -21.89 -14.88 -8.15
C PHE A 56 -20.63 -14.80 -7.28
N PHE A 57 -19.48 -15.26 -7.77
CA PHE A 57 -18.22 -15.17 -7.04
C PHE A 57 -17.83 -13.72 -6.73
N ARG A 58 -17.98 -12.81 -7.70
CA ARG A 58 -17.71 -11.38 -7.51
C ARG A 58 -18.67 -10.74 -6.51
N HIS A 59 -19.97 -11.02 -6.59
CA HIS A 59 -20.96 -10.49 -5.64
C HIS A 59 -20.82 -11.08 -4.23
N LYS A 60 -20.34 -12.33 -4.11
CA LYS A 60 -20.08 -12.97 -2.82
C LYS A 60 -18.78 -12.51 -2.16
N ALA A 61 -17.88 -11.85 -2.91
CA ALA A 61 -16.61 -11.39 -2.37
C ALA A 61 -16.86 -10.54 -1.12
N LYS A 62 -16.32 -10.99 0.01
CA LYS A 62 -16.34 -10.24 1.26
C LYS A 62 -15.06 -9.40 1.31
N ASN A 63 -15.17 -8.19 1.86
CA ASN A 63 -13.98 -7.42 2.22
C ASN A 63 -13.16 -8.27 3.19
N VAL A 64 -11.88 -8.47 2.86
CA VAL A 64 -10.92 -9.10 3.75
C VAL A 64 -10.85 -8.23 4.99
N GLN A 65 -11.22 -8.77 6.15
CA GLN A 65 -11.00 -8.10 7.43
C GLN A 65 -9.53 -8.37 7.78
N PRO A 66 -8.65 -7.36 7.71
CA PRO A 66 -7.27 -7.58 8.10
C PRO A 66 -7.24 -7.92 9.58
N ILE A 67 -6.56 -9.01 9.94
CA ILE A 67 -6.23 -9.30 11.34
C ILE A 67 -5.28 -8.19 11.77
N MET A 68 -5.59 -7.46 12.86
CA MET A 68 -4.66 -6.46 13.37
C MET A 68 -3.35 -7.16 13.77
N GLY A 69 -2.27 -6.84 13.05
CA GLY A 69 -0.94 -7.35 13.37
C GLY A 69 -0.36 -6.68 14.60
N GLN A 70 0.73 -7.25 15.11
CA GLN A 70 1.53 -6.60 16.14
C GLN A 70 2.10 -5.29 15.58
N LEU A 71 1.97 -4.19 16.32
CA LEU A 71 2.57 -2.92 15.93
C LEU A 71 4.11 -3.03 15.98
N PRO A 72 4.83 -2.42 15.02
CA PRO A 72 6.28 -2.37 15.06
C PRO A 72 6.80 -1.71 16.34
N ALA A 73 7.93 -2.21 16.84
CA ALA A 73 8.57 -1.67 18.03
C ALA A 73 8.89 -0.18 17.87
N GLN A 74 9.27 0.27 16.66
CA GLN A 74 9.60 1.69 16.39
C GLN A 74 8.44 2.66 16.63
N ILE A 75 7.19 2.17 16.59
CA ILE A 75 6.00 2.97 16.88
C ILE A 75 5.65 2.93 18.38
N THR A 76 6.07 1.86 19.06
CA THR A 76 5.70 1.57 20.44
C THR A 76 6.75 2.07 21.44
N SER A 77 8.01 2.20 21.02
CA SER A 77 9.09 2.72 21.86
C SER A 77 9.03 4.25 21.96
N LEU A 78 8.98 4.75 23.19
CA LEU A 78 9.14 6.17 23.49
C LEU A 78 10.63 6.51 23.46
N GLU A 79 11.08 7.05 22.34
CA GLU A 79 12.41 7.61 22.17
C GLU A 79 12.35 9.13 21.99
N TYR A 80 13.50 9.78 21.94
CA TYR A 80 13.57 11.22 21.78
C TYR A 80 12.95 11.69 20.44
N PRO A 81 12.36 12.90 20.40
CA PRO A 81 11.77 13.42 19.18
C PRO A 81 12.75 13.37 18.00
N PHE A 82 12.25 12.95 16.85
CA PHE A 82 13.01 12.78 15.60
C PHE A 82 14.15 11.74 15.64
N TYR A 83 14.19 10.83 16.61
CA TYR A 83 15.14 9.71 16.58
C TYR A 83 14.87 8.74 15.43
N ASN A 84 13.64 8.23 15.36
CA ASN A 84 13.14 7.44 14.24
C ASN A 84 12.16 8.31 13.44
N CYS A 85 12.42 8.48 12.16
CA CYS A 85 11.63 9.32 11.27
C CYS A 85 11.08 8.54 10.08
N TYR A 86 9.92 8.95 9.62
CA TYR A 86 9.36 8.58 8.32
C TYR A 86 9.47 9.79 7.38
N VAL A 87 9.77 9.55 6.12
CA VAL A 87 9.92 10.60 5.11
C VAL A 87 9.07 10.28 3.90
N ASP A 88 8.33 11.28 3.43
CA ASP A 88 7.53 11.20 2.21
C ASP A 88 7.51 12.56 1.49
N TYR A 89 7.22 12.56 0.19
CA TYR A 89 7.01 13.76 -0.61
C TYR A 89 5.53 13.98 -0.91
N ALA A 90 5.00 15.14 -0.50
CA ALA A 90 3.71 15.61 -0.96
C ALA A 90 3.86 16.62 -2.10
N GLY A 91 3.12 16.44 -3.18
CA GLY A 91 3.07 17.42 -4.26
C GLY A 91 2.53 16.88 -5.59
N PRO A 92 2.57 17.68 -6.66
CA PRO A 92 3.18 19.01 -6.74
C PRO A 92 2.27 20.13 -6.22
N VAL A 93 2.84 21.06 -5.45
CA VAL A 93 2.24 22.35 -5.11
C VAL A 93 2.80 23.46 -6.01
N GLN A 94 1.98 24.44 -6.36
CA GLN A 94 2.42 25.58 -7.16
C GLN A 94 2.85 26.72 -6.25
N ILE A 95 4.09 27.17 -6.40
CA ILE A 95 4.62 28.33 -5.67
C ILE A 95 5.06 29.42 -6.65
N LEU A 96 5.04 30.67 -6.19
CA LEU A 96 5.60 31.78 -6.95
C LEU A 96 7.12 31.76 -6.81
N ASN A 97 7.85 31.81 -7.93
CA ASN A 97 9.31 31.85 -7.92
C ASN A 97 9.90 33.11 -7.24
N ARG A 98 9.16 34.23 -7.26
CA ARG A 98 9.52 35.47 -6.60
C ARG A 98 8.28 36.33 -6.34
N LYS A 99 8.41 37.29 -5.43
CA LYS A 99 7.40 38.35 -5.23
C LYS A 99 7.53 39.41 -6.34
N GLY A 100 6.41 39.92 -6.85
CA GLY A 100 6.37 41.05 -7.80
C GLY A 100 5.87 40.71 -9.23
N ARG A 101 5.92 41.69 -10.13
CA ARG A 101 5.46 41.56 -11.52
C ARG A 101 6.36 40.61 -12.34
N GLY A 102 5.75 39.84 -13.23
CA GLY A 102 6.44 38.82 -14.05
C GLY A 102 6.88 37.58 -13.27
N CYS A 103 6.27 37.30 -12.12
CA CYS A 103 6.46 36.05 -11.40
C CYS A 103 5.90 34.87 -12.19
N ARG A 104 6.56 33.72 -12.07
CA ARG A 104 6.14 32.46 -12.68
C ARG A 104 5.79 31.47 -11.58
N LEU A 105 4.71 30.72 -11.82
CA LEU A 105 4.37 29.57 -11.00
C LEU A 105 5.34 28.43 -11.33
N ILE A 106 6.02 27.93 -10.31
CA ILE A 106 6.88 26.76 -10.39
C ILE A 106 6.27 25.64 -9.56
N LYS A 107 6.50 24.40 -9.99
CA LYS A 107 6.13 23.23 -9.19
C LYS A 107 7.15 23.09 -8.07
N ALA A 108 6.67 22.79 -6.89
CA ALA A 108 7.46 22.43 -5.73
C ALA A 108 6.78 21.25 -5.01
N TYR A 109 7.54 20.64 -4.12
CA TYR A 109 7.14 19.49 -3.33
C TYR A 109 7.46 19.79 -1.86
N LEU A 110 6.69 19.19 -0.97
CA LEU A 110 6.93 19.23 0.46
C LEU A 110 7.59 17.92 0.84
N CYS A 111 8.84 17.98 1.29
CA CYS A 111 9.45 16.88 2.00
C CYS A 111 8.88 16.87 3.42
N ILE A 112 8.10 15.85 3.73
CA ILE A 112 7.41 15.64 4.99
C ILE A 112 8.25 14.67 5.81
N ILE A 113 8.73 15.12 6.96
CA ILE A 113 9.51 14.30 7.89
C ILE A 113 8.67 14.15 9.17
N VAL A 114 8.23 12.93 9.45
CA VAL A 114 7.35 12.61 10.58
C VAL A 114 8.12 11.83 11.64
N CYS A 115 8.09 12.30 12.88
CA CYS A 115 8.67 11.57 14.00
C CYS A 115 7.80 10.35 14.36
N SER A 116 8.41 9.17 14.53
CA SER A 116 7.71 7.96 14.92
C SER A 116 7.09 8.03 16.32
N ALA A 117 7.85 8.56 17.30
CA ALA A 117 7.46 8.55 18.72
C ALA A 117 6.32 9.53 19.05
N VAL A 118 6.44 10.78 18.62
CA VAL A 118 5.49 11.86 18.98
C VAL A 118 4.58 12.30 17.83
N LYS A 119 4.74 11.73 16.63
CA LYS A 119 4.02 12.13 15.40
C LYS A 119 4.16 13.61 15.04
N ALA A 120 5.23 14.27 15.52
CA ALA A 120 5.58 15.62 15.12
C ALA A 120 5.99 15.65 13.65
N VAL A 121 5.47 16.62 12.91
CA VAL A 121 5.73 16.78 11.47
C VAL A 121 6.67 17.97 11.26
N HIS A 122 7.73 17.75 10.49
CA HIS A 122 8.62 18.78 9.98
C HIS A 122 8.48 18.87 8.47
N LEU A 123 8.33 20.08 7.95
CA LEU A 123 8.12 20.34 6.52
C LEU A 123 9.30 21.11 5.95
N GLU A 124 9.84 20.59 4.85
CA GLU A 124 10.84 21.26 4.02
C GLU A 124 10.28 21.46 2.62
N LEU A 125 10.33 22.69 2.11
CA LEU A 125 9.98 22.96 0.72
C LEU A 125 11.17 22.58 -0.18
N VAL A 126 10.87 21.86 -1.25
CA VAL A 126 11.86 21.38 -2.22
C VAL A 126 11.33 21.66 -3.63
N THR A 127 12.14 22.22 -4.52
CA THR A 127 11.71 22.60 -5.87
C THR A 127 11.74 21.43 -6.86
N GLU A 128 12.46 20.36 -6.53
CA GLU A 128 12.72 19.22 -7.41
C GLU A 128 12.65 17.90 -6.63
N LEU A 129 12.33 16.80 -7.32
CA LEU A 129 12.37 15.44 -6.76
C LEU A 129 13.71 14.77 -7.10
N SER A 130 14.81 15.50 -6.95
CA SER A 130 16.16 14.96 -7.13
C SER A 130 16.76 14.50 -5.81
N GLU A 131 17.82 13.70 -5.91
CA GLU A 131 18.65 13.29 -4.79
C GLU A 131 19.30 14.49 -4.09
N GLU A 132 19.90 15.44 -4.84
CA GLU A 132 20.58 16.58 -4.23
C GLU A 132 19.59 17.49 -3.50
N ALA A 133 18.39 17.64 -4.05
CA ALA A 133 17.33 18.43 -3.46
C ALA A 133 16.84 17.81 -2.13
N TYR A 134 16.77 16.47 -2.05
CA TYR A 134 16.49 15.76 -0.81
C TYR A 134 17.62 15.89 0.21
N LEU A 135 18.89 15.70 -0.18
CA LEU A 135 20.03 15.88 0.72
C LEU A 135 20.11 17.30 1.29
N ALA A 136 19.80 18.31 0.48
CA ALA A 136 19.70 19.70 0.95
C ALA A 136 18.57 19.88 1.98
N ALA A 137 17.41 19.24 1.77
CA ALA A 137 16.30 19.24 2.73
C ALA A 137 16.67 18.53 4.04
N LEU A 138 17.33 17.36 3.94
CA LEU A 138 17.79 16.60 5.09
C LEU A 138 18.80 17.40 5.92
N ARG A 139 19.76 18.10 5.28
CA ARG A 139 20.70 18.98 5.98
C ARG A 139 19.99 20.10 6.75
N ARG A 140 18.98 20.75 6.14
CA ARG A 140 18.16 21.79 6.82
C ARG A 140 17.36 21.22 7.98
N PHE A 141 16.86 20.00 7.86
CA PHE A 141 16.18 19.30 8.95
C PHE A 141 17.13 19.01 10.12
N ILE A 142 18.30 18.41 9.84
CA ILE A 142 19.30 18.07 10.85
C ILE A 142 19.78 19.33 11.60
N ALA A 143 20.01 20.42 10.87
CA ALA A 143 20.41 21.69 11.46
C ALA A 143 19.35 22.30 12.40
N ARG A 144 18.06 21.98 12.22
CA ARG A 144 16.95 22.54 13.01
C ARG A 144 16.46 21.64 14.13
N ARG A 145 16.51 20.32 13.95
CA ARG A 145 15.92 19.35 14.90
C ARG A 145 17.00 18.55 15.61
N SER A 146 17.71 17.72 14.85
CA SER A 146 18.87 16.92 15.25
C SER A 146 19.12 15.89 14.15
N LYS A 147 20.27 15.19 14.22
CA LYS A 147 20.52 14.00 13.38
C LYS A 147 19.56 12.87 13.79
N PRO A 148 18.75 12.31 12.88
CA PRO A 148 17.96 11.12 13.17
C PRO A 148 18.86 9.89 13.23
N HIS A 149 18.46 8.86 13.99
CA HIS A 149 19.14 7.56 13.96
C HIS A 149 18.66 6.70 12.80
N SER A 150 17.35 6.71 12.54
CA SER A 150 16.78 5.98 11.41
C SER A 150 15.79 6.82 10.61
N ILE A 151 15.79 6.61 9.30
CA ILE A 151 14.85 7.20 8.35
C ILE A 151 14.21 6.07 7.56
N THR A 152 12.88 6.02 7.55
CA THR A 152 12.11 5.13 6.69
C THR A 152 11.42 5.92 5.58
N SER A 153 11.59 5.51 4.32
CA SER A 153 10.92 6.10 3.16
C SER A 153 10.33 5.05 2.22
N ASP A 154 9.62 5.48 1.20
CA ASP A 154 9.31 4.63 0.05
C ASP A 154 10.55 4.41 -0.83
N ASN A 155 10.42 3.55 -1.85
CA ASN A 155 11.50 3.28 -2.81
C ASN A 155 11.66 4.39 -3.87
N GLY A 156 11.37 5.65 -3.54
CA GLY A 156 11.61 6.79 -4.42
C GLY A 156 13.09 6.89 -4.82
N CYS A 157 13.37 7.10 -6.12
CA CYS A 157 14.75 7.14 -6.63
C CYS A 157 15.61 8.21 -5.95
N ASN A 158 15.00 9.32 -5.52
CA ASN A 158 15.64 10.40 -4.78
C ASN A 158 16.10 9.96 -3.38
N PHE A 159 15.31 9.13 -2.68
CA PHE A 159 15.66 8.61 -1.36
C PHE A 159 16.69 7.48 -1.46
N VAL A 160 16.49 6.57 -2.42
CA VAL A 160 17.43 5.46 -2.67
C VAL A 160 18.79 6.00 -3.12
N GLY A 161 18.81 6.98 -4.03
CA GLY A 161 20.02 7.68 -4.44
C GLY A 161 20.75 8.25 -3.23
N ALA A 162 20.07 9.12 -2.46
CA ALA A 162 20.68 9.79 -1.31
C ALA A 162 21.23 8.82 -0.25
N SER A 163 20.55 7.69 -0.02
CA SER A 163 21.04 6.63 0.86
C SER A 163 22.35 6.02 0.33
N ASN A 164 22.43 5.76 -0.97
CA ASN A 164 23.63 5.23 -1.62
C ASN A 164 24.79 6.24 -1.59
N GLU A 165 24.52 7.52 -1.86
CA GLU A 165 25.54 8.58 -1.77
C GLU A 165 26.09 8.70 -0.35
N LEU A 166 25.21 8.75 0.66
CA LEU A 166 25.63 8.83 2.07
C LEU A 166 26.42 7.59 2.50
N THR A 167 25.99 6.40 2.08
CA THR A 167 26.70 5.15 2.39
C THR A 167 28.08 5.11 1.72
N SER A 168 28.17 5.55 0.46
CA SER A 168 29.43 5.63 -0.29
C SER A 168 30.38 6.66 0.32
N PHE A 169 29.87 7.80 0.76
CA PHE A 169 30.64 8.85 1.43
C PHE A 169 31.23 8.35 2.77
N LEU A 170 30.43 7.64 3.57
CA LEU A 170 30.90 7.05 4.83
C LEU A 170 31.94 5.94 4.59
N SER A 171 31.79 5.17 3.52
CA SER A 171 32.71 4.07 3.20
C SER A 171 34.05 4.55 2.62
N SER A 172 34.05 5.68 1.92
CA SER A 172 35.26 6.28 1.33
C SER A 172 36.03 7.17 2.29
N SER A 173 35.34 7.73 3.28
CA SER A 173 35.99 8.44 4.38
C SER A 173 36.62 7.39 5.30
N ASN A 174 37.94 7.43 5.51
CA ASN A 174 38.66 6.59 6.49
C ASN A 174 38.28 6.94 7.94
N LEU A 175 36.99 7.09 8.22
CA LEU A 175 36.44 7.30 9.56
C LEU A 175 36.59 5.99 10.30
N HIS A 176 37.09 6.07 11.54
CA HIS A 176 37.12 4.92 12.45
C HIS A 176 35.72 4.29 12.52
N SER A 177 35.65 2.95 12.58
CA SER A 177 34.40 2.18 12.49
C SER A 177 33.29 2.70 13.42
N GLU A 178 33.65 3.19 14.60
CA GLU A 178 32.73 3.77 15.58
C GLU A 178 31.99 5.02 15.06
N LEU A 179 32.63 5.88 14.27
CA LEU A 179 32.01 7.07 13.66
C LEU A 179 31.17 6.72 12.43
N ALA A 180 31.53 5.66 11.71
CA ALA A 180 30.73 5.13 10.60
C ALA A 180 29.43 4.47 11.12
N ASP A 181 29.50 3.81 12.28
CA ASP A 181 28.34 3.22 12.98
C ASP A 181 27.34 4.27 13.50
N GLU A 182 27.77 5.52 13.62
CA GLU A 182 26.88 6.66 13.93
C GLU A 182 26.12 7.22 12.71
N GLY A 183 26.23 6.59 11.54
CA GLY A 183 25.48 6.97 10.35
C GLY A 183 23.95 6.90 10.51
N ILE A 184 23.22 7.56 9.61
CA ILE A 184 21.75 7.46 9.56
C ILE A 184 21.39 6.12 8.92
N LYS A 185 20.60 5.29 9.61
CA LYS A 185 20.08 4.03 9.07
C LYS A 185 18.88 4.28 8.16
N PHE A 186 19.03 4.02 6.87
CA PHE A 186 17.93 4.07 5.91
C PHE A 186 17.22 2.72 5.79
N SER A 187 15.90 2.75 5.81
CA SER A 187 15.03 1.60 5.54
C SER A 187 13.95 1.96 4.55
N PHE A 188 13.59 1.02 3.67
CA PHE A 188 12.64 1.25 2.60
C PHE A 188 11.43 0.32 2.73
N THR A 189 10.23 0.86 2.48
CA THR A 189 9.00 0.05 2.51
C THR A 189 8.90 -0.87 1.29
N PRO A 190 8.11 -1.96 1.39
CA PRO A 190 7.81 -2.80 0.24
C PRO A 190 7.13 -1.98 -0.88
N PRO A 191 7.37 -2.31 -2.15
CA PRO A 191 6.73 -1.63 -3.27
C PRO A 191 5.20 -1.74 -3.15
N TYR A 192 4.51 -0.64 -3.48
CA TYR A 192 3.05 -0.50 -3.40
C TYR A 192 2.44 -0.58 -1.99
N SER A 193 3.26 -0.47 -0.94
CA SER A 193 2.78 -0.27 0.43
C SER A 193 2.93 1.21 0.80
N PRO A 194 1.84 2.01 0.81
CA PRO A 194 1.92 3.39 1.29
C PRO A 194 2.37 3.40 2.76
N LEU A 195 3.19 4.39 3.09
CA LEU A 195 3.67 4.68 4.44
C LEU A 195 2.57 5.22 5.35
#